data_AF-R4KGV8-F1
#
_entry.id   AF-R4KGV8-F1
#
_cell.length_a   1.000
_cell.length_b   1.000
_cell.length_c   1.000
_cell.angle_alpha   90.00
_cell.angle_beta   90.00
_cell.angle_gamma   90.00
#
_symmetry.space_group_name_H-M   'P 1'
#
loop_
_entity.id
_entity.type
_entity.pdbx_description
1 polymer ?
#
loop_
_entity_poly.entity_id
_entity_poly.type
_entity_poly.pdbx_seq_one_letter_code
_entity_poly.pdbx_strand_id
1 'polypeptide(L)'
;MKRILILMMTGLLVMALSAGAAWAKPDNAKKEEGQTKVKAMQMYKTQYKAMVDGEISVKSNNFNDTANHWGSASIQRMAAMRLFAGYDDGTFKPNNNMSQAEMIALLMRLVDTDSNDDEEEDNVSNYSEKIKEVPEWARNSVIKAANLQIMSLNRFHSAQQASRAQTCVAFAKALDLDPIDIDEVNFADKLLIDEEDLGYILAMYQAGYIKGAPGNYFLPQNGITRAEMAAILERILADLKEDDEDEDEDEVDLSDLENDLLSDYDEIENVPVDNIKLDGDEDKVYVEVEVDLDDYEDEWADLNNSDIKDWLKDLVGDIQGELSKDTIVSGKIINSDNDVVLVRFRKDGTDDLSISYIIDDVNDVEDELKGDEFDIADIEFEITSINYNEDDEIMVDLEAQEDISSSQWDDLDSSDVEDDVEIICEEIAQAFQDDADAEPVMIYINLYDEDSHLLEKYEYDVENESLD
;
A
#
# COMPACT_ATOMS: atom_id res chain seq x y z
N MET A 1 29.26 -41.64 2.16
CA MET A 1 30.10 -40.43 2.35
C MET A 1 30.52 -39.88 1.00
N LYS A 2 29.68 -39.04 0.38
CA LYS A 2 30.05 -38.20 -0.77
C LYS A 2 29.89 -36.75 -0.29
N ARG A 3 31.01 -36.04 -0.20
CA ARG A 3 31.06 -34.60 0.05
C ARG A 3 30.93 -33.92 -1.32
N ILE A 4 29.89 -33.13 -1.53
CA ILE A 4 29.75 -32.24 -2.68
C ILE A 4 30.35 -30.90 -2.30
N LEU A 5 31.19 -30.41 -3.21
CA LEU A 5 31.95 -29.18 -3.13
C LEU A 5 31.14 -28.04 -3.79
N ILE A 6 31.25 -26.87 -3.18
CA ILE A 6 30.79 -25.53 -3.55
C ILE A 6 30.96 -25.18 -5.04
N LEU A 7 29.97 -24.46 -5.61
CA LEU A 7 30.18 -23.50 -6.70
C LEU A 7 29.11 -22.39 -6.65
N MET A 8 29.53 -21.19 -6.23
CA MET A 8 28.88 -19.92 -6.52
C MET A 8 28.95 -19.65 -8.03
N MET A 9 27.85 -19.22 -8.65
CA MET A 9 27.89 -18.51 -9.93
C MET A 9 27.00 -17.28 -9.88
N THR A 10 27.66 -16.13 -9.72
CA THR A 10 27.26 -14.83 -10.25
C THR A 10 27.12 -14.93 -11.78
N GLY A 11 25.95 -14.58 -12.32
CA GLY A 11 25.67 -14.59 -13.76
C GLY A 11 25.22 -13.23 -14.25
N LEU A 12 26.18 -12.44 -14.72
CA LEU A 12 26.01 -11.25 -15.55
C LEU A 12 25.56 -11.71 -16.95
N LEU A 13 24.42 -11.26 -17.47
CA LEU A 13 24.06 -11.49 -18.87
C LEU A 13 23.97 -10.17 -19.62
N VAL A 14 25.03 -9.88 -20.38
CA VAL A 14 25.06 -8.93 -21.49
C VAL A 14 24.64 -9.69 -22.76
N MET A 15 23.68 -9.18 -23.51
CA MET A 15 23.58 -9.45 -24.96
C MET A 15 23.42 -8.15 -25.73
N ALA A 16 24.40 -7.90 -26.60
CA ALA A 16 24.37 -6.89 -27.65
C ALA A 16 23.77 -7.47 -28.94
N LEU A 17 23.19 -6.60 -29.78
CA LEU A 17 23.09 -6.57 -31.26
C LEU A 17 21.77 -5.87 -31.61
N SER A 18 21.63 -4.89 -32.51
CA SER A 18 22.54 -4.22 -33.44
C SER A 18 21.71 -3.19 -34.23
N ALA A 19 22.24 -1.97 -34.36
CA ALA A 19 22.02 -0.97 -35.42
C ALA A 19 20.66 -0.91 -36.15
N GLY A 20 19.88 0.13 -35.81
CA GLY A 20 18.86 0.73 -36.66
C GLY A 20 18.77 2.23 -36.36
N ALA A 21 19.59 3.05 -37.01
CA ALA A 21 19.40 4.50 -37.02
C ALA A 21 18.10 4.82 -37.77
N ALA A 22 16.99 4.93 -37.04
CA ALA A 22 15.72 5.46 -37.53
C ALA A 22 15.54 6.86 -36.95
N TRP A 23 15.23 7.83 -37.81
CA TRP A 23 14.94 9.21 -37.43
C TRP A 23 13.75 9.26 -36.47
N ALA A 24 14.00 9.46 -35.18
CA ALA A 24 12.95 9.76 -34.19
C ALA A 24 12.43 11.19 -34.41
N LYS A 25 11.11 11.33 -34.55
CA LYS A 25 10.42 12.63 -34.59
C LYS A 25 10.38 13.22 -33.17
N PRO A 26 10.44 14.56 -33.02
CA PRO A 26 10.47 15.23 -31.71
C PRO A 26 9.23 15.02 -30.84
N ASP A 27 8.14 14.47 -31.39
CA ASP A 27 6.91 14.19 -30.63
C ASP A 27 6.96 12.88 -29.82
N ASN A 28 7.82 11.91 -30.17
CA ASN A 28 7.94 10.65 -29.43
C ASN A 28 8.76 10.80 -28.14
N ALA A 29 9.77 11.68 -28.13
CA ALA A 29 10.61 11.90 -26.96
C ALA A 29 9.82 12.41 -25.75
N LYS A 30 8.76 13.22 -25.97
CA LYS A 30 7.90 13.72 -24.89
C LYS A 30 6.94 12.66 -24.33
N LYS A 31 6.56 11.67 -25.15
CA LYS A 31 5.69 10.56 -24.74
C LYS A 31 6.47 9.52 -23.93
N GLU A 32 7.69 9.16 -24.37
CA GLU A 32 8.60 8.31 -23.58
C GLU A 32 8.96 8.95 -22.22
N GLU A 33 9.14 10.28 -22.16
CA GLU A 33 9.48 11.00 -20.92
C GLU A 33 8.33 11.10 -19.90
N GLY A 34 7.06 11.00 -20.35
CA GLY A 34 5.88 10.91 -19.50
C GLY A 34 5.71 9.50 -18.90
N GLN A 35 5.84 8.47 -19.75
CA GLN A 35 5.78 7.05 -19.38
C GLN A 35 6.82 6.64 -18.33
N THR A 36 8.07 7.13 -18.44
CA THR A 36 9.13 6.85 -17.45
C THR A 36 8.81 7.42 -16.06
N LYS A 37 8.13 8.58 -15.97
CA LYS A 37 7.79 9.20 -14.68
C LYS A 37 6.75 8.42 -13.91
N VAL A 38 5.73 7.92 -14.61
CA VAL A 38 4.64 7.12 -14.05
C VAL A 38 5.19 5.81 -13.50
N LYS A 39 6.06 5.11 -14.25
CA LYS A 39 6.66 3.83 -13.83
C LYS A 39 7.53 3.95 -12.57
N ALA A 40 8.33 5.00 -12.46
CA ALA A 40 9.19 5.26 -11.31
C ALA A 40 8.39 5.48 -10.02
N MET A 41 7.41 6.37 -10.09
CA MET A 41 6.55 6.69 -8.94
C MET A 41 5.75 5.47 -8.52
N GLN A 42 5.16 4.76 -9.49
CA GLN A 42 4.33 3.59 -9.22
C GLN A 42 5.13 2.47 -8.57
N MET A 43 6.39 2.27 -8.96
CA MET A 43 7.29 1.33 -8.27
C MET A 43 7.45 1.69 -6.78
N TYR A 44 7.63 2.97 -6.44
CA TYR A 44 7.74 3.39 -5.04
C TYR A 44 6.40 3.34 -4.31
N LYS A 45 5.28 3.70 -4.95
CA LYS A 45 3.92 3.55 -4.37
C LYS A 45 3.64 2.08 -4.02
N THR A 46 3.92 1.16 -4.93
CA THR A 46 3.79 -0.29 -4.71
C THR A 46 4.71 -0.79 -3.59
N GLN A 47 5.97 -0.38 -3.55
CA GLN A 47 6.89 -0.73 -2.45
C GLN A 47 6.42 -0.16 -1.09
N TYR A 48 5.79 1.02 -1.10
CA TYR A 48 5.26 1.65 0.10
C TYR A 48 4.03 0.89 0.59
N LYS A 49 3.10 0.54 -0.31
CA LYS A 49 1.93 -0.29 -0.03
C LYS A 49 2.32 -1.63 0.58
N ALA A 50 3.15 -2.41 -0.10
CA ALA A 50 3.66 -3.70 0.40
C ALA A 50 4.46 -3.60 1.72
N MET A 51 5.02 -2.43 2.05
CA MET A 51 5.65 -2.18 3.34
C MET A 51 4.64 -1.89 4.45
N VAL A 52 3.56 -1.19 4.14
CA VAL A 52 2.48 -0.87 5.08
C VAL A 52 1.61 -2.10 5.35
N ASP A 53 1.36 -2.90 4.31
CA ASP A 53 0.53 -4.12 4.33
C ASP A 53 1.31 -5.34 4.89
N GLY A 54 2.51 -5.14 5.45
CA GLY A 54 3.28 -6.21 6.10
C GLY A 54 3.97 -7.22 5.17
N GLU A 55 3.67 -7.20 3.87
CA GLU A 55 4.20 -8.13 2.86
C GLU A 55 5.74 -8.10 2.74
N ILE A 56 6.37 -6.97 3.02
CA ILE A 56 7.84 -6.80 2.97
C ILE A 56 8.39 -6.49 4.36
N SER A 57 9.17 -7.42 4.92
CA SER A 57 9.98 -7.16 6.11
C SER A 57 11.12 -6.19 5.80
N VAL A 58 10.93 -4.92 6.15
CA VAL A 58 11.93 -3.89 5.88
C VAL A 58 12.88 -3.74 7.05
N LYS A 59 14.17 -3.92 6.76
CA LYS A 59 15.21 -3.77 7.76
C LYS A 59 15.20 -2.35 8.33
N SER A 60 14.86 -2.24 9.61
CA SER A 60 14.86 -0.97 10.34
C SER A 60 16.24 -0.30 10.27
N ASN A 61 16.27 0.90 9.69
CA ASN A 61 17.43 1.80 9.70
C ASN A 61 17.34 2.68 10.96
N ASN A 62 17.85 2.16 12.07
CA ASN A 62 17.87 2.91 13.34
C ASN A 62 18.94 4.01 13.32
N PHE A 63 18.48 5.26 13.23
CA PHE A 63 19.35 6.44 13.38
C PHE A 63 19.37 6.92 14.83
N ASN A 64 20.56 7.26 15.32
CA ASN A 64 20.78 7.62 16.73
C ASN A 64 20.06 8.90 17.19
N ASP A 65 19.63 9.74 16.24
CA ASP A 65 19.06 11.07 16.47
C ASP A 65 17.58 11.20 16.05
N THR A 66 16.90 10.08 15.76
CA THR A 66 15.49 10.09 15.31
C THR A 66 14.51 9.47 16.30
N ALA A 67 14.95 8.71 17.31
CA ALA A 67 14.08 7.93 18.19
C ALA A 67 12.88 8.71 18.77
N ASN A 68 13.07 9.95 19.21
CA ASN A 68 12.02 10.82 19.76
C ASN A 68 11.63 11.96 18.81
N HIS A 69 11.94 11.86 17.52
CA HIS A 69 11.65 12.89 16.53
C HIS A 69 10.27 12.66 15.92
N TRP A 70 9.49 13.73 15.70
CA TRP A 70 8.13 13.64 15.14
C TRP A 70 8.08 12.91 13.79
N GLY A 71 9.13 13.07 12.98
CA GLY A 71 9.26 12.42 11.67
C GLY A 71 9.92 11.04 11.71
N SER A 72 10.11 10.41 12.88
CA SER A 72 10.86 9.15 13.00
C SER A 72 10.32 8.05 12.10
N ALA A 73 8.99 7.86 12.07
CA ALA A 73 8.35 6.83 11.26
C ALA A 73 8.55 7.06 9.75
N SER A 74 8.27 8.28 9.27
CA SER A 74 8.51 8.69 7.87
C SER A 74 9.98 8.51 7.49
N ILE A 75 10.90 8.92 8.35
CA ILE A 75 12.34 8.78 8.11
C ILE A 75 12.73 7.31 7.97
N GLN A 76 12.23 6.46 8.86
CA GLN A 76 12.53 5.03 8.83
C GLN A 76 12.02 4.41 7.53
N ARG A 77 10.75 4.61 7.17
CA ARG A 77 10.15 4.07 5.93
C ARG A 77 10.88 4.55 4.68
N MET A 78 11.09 5.87 4.55
CA MET A 78 11.78 6.41 3.37
C MET A 78 13.25 5.99 3.29
N ALA A 79 13.92 5.77 4.43
CA ALA A 79 15.26 5.18 4.43
C ALA A 79 15.25 3.69 4.06
N ALA A 80 14.22 2.97 4.46
CA ALA A 80 14.03 1.56 4.16
C ALA A 80 13.83 1.35 2.63
N MET A 81 13.11 2.25 1.99
CA MET A 81 12.93 2.34 0.52
C MET A 81 14.15 2.91 -0.22
N ARG A 82 15.26 3.20 0.48
CA ARG A 82 16.48 3.82 -0.07
C ARG A 82 16.27 5.18 -0.74
N LEU A 83 15.14 5.84 -0.48
CA LEU A 83 14.92 7.23 -0.88
C LEU A 83 15.79 8.17 -0.05
N PHE A 84 16.02 7.82 1.22
CA PHE A 84 16.97 8.51 2.09
C PHE A 84 18.12 7.62 2.54
N ALA A 85 19.26 8.26 2.79
CA ALA A 85 20.40 7.68 3.49
C ALA A 85 20.77 8.55 4.70
N GLY A 86 21.20 7.92 5.79
CA GLY A 86 21.86 8.60 6.90
C GLY A 86 23.33 8.87 6.63
N TYR A 87 24.02 9.41 7.63
CA TYR A 87 25.44 9.67 7.60
C TYR A 87 26.23 8.49 8.18
N ASP A 88 27.52 8.38 7.82
CA ASP A 88 28.42 7.33 8.30
C ASP A 88 28.57 7.27 9.83
N ASP A 89 28.22 8.37 10.53
CA ASP A 89 28.20 8.47 11.99
C ASP A 89 26.93 7.86 12.63
N GLY A 90 26.04 7.26 11.84
CA GLY A 90 24.80 6.63 12.29
C GLY A 90 23.67 7.63 12.59
N THR A 91 23.79 8.89 12.15
CA THR A 91 22.75 9.92 12.31
C THR A 91 21.98 10.15 11.01
N PHE A 92 20.76 10.68 11.12
CA PHE A 92 19.97 11.16 9.99
C PHE A 92 19.99 12.67 9.84
N LYS A 93 20.21 13.41 10.95
CA LYS A 93 20.13 14.87 11.06
C LYS A 93 18.77 15.42 10.60
N PRO A 94 17.67 15.02 11.26
CA PRO A 94 16.31 15.32 10.80
C PRO A 94 16.00 16.82 10.68
N ASN A 95 16.64 17.64 11.51
CA ASN A 95 16.44 19.10 11.54
C ASN A 95 17.39 19.89 10.62
N ASN A 96 18.27 19.21 9.87
CA ASN A 96 19.12 19.90 8.91
C ASN A 96 18.32 20.27 7.66
N ASN A 97 18.49 21.50 7.19
CA ASN A 97 17.94 21.95 5.92
C ASN A 97 18.65 21.26 4.75
N MET A 98 17.87 20.90 3.73
CA MET A 98 18.38 20.33 2.49
C MET A 98 18.85 21.44 1.54
N SER A 99 19.91 21.17 0.79
CA SER A 99 20.33 22.00 -0.33
C SER A 99 19.40 21.80 -1.54
N GLN A 100 19.40 22.76 -2.46
CA GLN A 100 18.63 22.65 -3.71
C GLN A 100 19.08 21.45 -4.54
N ALA A 101 20.38 21.12 -4.55
CA ALA A 101 20.88 19.93 -5.23
C ALA A 101 20.37 18.63 -4.61
N GLU A 102 20.35 18.53 -3.27
CA GLU A 102 19.84 17.33 -2.59
C GLU A 102 18.34 17.16 -2.82
N MET A 103 17.57 18.26 -2.79
CA MET A 103 16.13 18.25 -3.07
C MET A 103 15.84 17.75 -4.49
N ILE A 104 16.52 18.29 -5.50
CA ILE A 104 16.30 17.90 -6.91
C ILE A 104 16.76 16.48 -7.18
N ALA A 105 17.90 16.05 -6.64
CA ALA A 105 18.36 14.68 -6.82
C ALA A 105 17.41 13.64 -6.18
N LEU A 106 16.81 13.99 -5.05
CA LEU A 106 15.80 13.16 -4.41
C LEU A 106 14.50 13.13 -5.20
N LEU A 107 14.02 14.28 -5.65
CA LEU A 107 12.83 14.39 -6.49
C LEU A 107 12.99 13.58 -7.78
N MET A 108 14.09 13.76 -8.51
CA MET A 108 14.32 13.03 -9.75
C MET A 108 14.48 11.53 -9.52
N ARG A 109 14.97 11.08 -8.37
CA ARG A 109 14.97 9.64 -8.05
C ARG A 109 13.56 9.08 -7.92
N LEU A 110 12.62 9.89 -7.43
CA LEU A 110 11.23 9.50 -7.22
C LEU A 110 10.46 9.42 -8.55
N VAL A 111 10.72 10.36 -9.48
CA VAL A 111 9.94 10.52 -10.72
C VAL A 111 10.69 10.10 -11.98
N ASP A 112 11.90 9.54 -11.92
CA ASP A 112 12.64 9.16 -13.13
C ASP A 112 13.61 8.02 -12.83
N THR A 113 13.23 6.81 -13.26
CA THR A 113 14.02 5.58 -13.10
C THR A 113 14.93 5.29 -14.28
N ASP A 114 14.90 6.07 -15.37
CA ASP A 114 15.75 5.83 -16.53
C ASP A 114 17.18 6.27 -16.24
N SER A 115 17.91 5.36 -15.61
CA SER A 115 19.37 5.30 -15.59
C SER A 115 19.90 4.81 -16.94
N ASN A 116 19.44 5.38 -18.05
CA ASN A 116 20.22 5.36 -19.28
C ASN A 116 21.34 6.39 -19.08
N ASP A 117 22.45 5.91 -18.51
CA ASP A 117 23.71 6.64 -18.35
C ASP A 117 24.37 6.96 -19.71
N ASP A 118 23.79 6.49 -20.81
CA ASP A 118 24.23 6.71 -22.17
C ASP A 118 23.13 7.46 -22.96
N GLU A 119 23.51 8.58 -23.60
CA GLU A 119 22.70 9.48 -24.46
C GLU A 119 22.01 10.63 -23.67
N GLU A 120 22.38 11.92 -23.74
CA GLU A 120 22.79 12.75 -24.89
C GLU A 120 23.89 13.77 -24.51
N GLU A 121 25.06 13.70 -25.17
CA GLU A 121 26.13 14.73 -25.08
C GLU A 121 25.68 16.09 -25.65
N ASP A 122 24.60 16.14 -26.44
CA ASP A 122 24.20 17.34 -27.18
C ASP A 122 23.47 18.40 -26.32
N ASN A 123 22.82 18.03 -25.21
CA ASN A 123 22.06 18.96 -24.36
C ASN A 123 22.87 19.65 -23.25
N VAL A 124 24.04 19.11 -22.89
CA VAL A 124 24.94 19.72 -21.86
C VAL A 124 25.49 21.08 -22.32
N SER A 125 25.63 21.26 -23.63
CA SER A 125 26.14 22.48 -24.26
C SER A 125 25.38 23.74 -23.84
N ASN A 126 24.05 23.69 -23.79
CA ASN A 126 23.18 24.84 -23.49
C ASN A 126 23.22 25.29 -22.03
N TYR A 127 23.61 24.41 -21.11
CA TYR A 127 23.62 24.69 -19.66
C TYR A 127 25.00 24.77 -19.04
N SER A 128 26.05 24.54 -19.85
CA SER A 128 27.44 24.39 -19.41
C SER A 128 27.98 25.48 -18.48
N GLU A 129 27.50 26.72 -18.55
CA GLU A 129 27.87 27.78 -17.59
C GLU A 129 27.09 27.74 -16.27
N LYS A 130 25.80 27.41 -16.32
CA LYS A 130 24.90 27.42 -15.15
C LYS A 130 25.08 26.19 -14.27
N ILE A 131 25.58 25.08 -14.82
CA ILE A 131 25.82 23.84 -14.08
C ILE A 131 27.24 23.71 -13.51
N LYS A 132 28.12 24.71 -13.70
CA LYS A 132 29.53 24.65 -13.24
C LYS A 132 29.66 24.43 -11.74
N GLU A 133 28.76 25.05 -10.98
CA GLU A 133 28.75 24.98 -9.51
C GLU A 133 27.92 23.79 -8.99
N VAL A 134 27.35 22.98 -9.89
CA VAL A 134 26.56 21.80 -9.53
C VAL A 134 27.50 20.62 -9.29
N PRO A 135 27.45 19.98 -8.10
CA PRO A 135 28.21 18.78 -7.83
C PRO A 135 27.96 17.69 -8.88
N GLU A 136 28.99 16.91 -9.21
CA GLU A 136 28.89 15.86 -10.25
C GLU A 136 27.75 14.88 -9.98
N TRP A 137 27.57 14.46 -8.72
CA TRP A 137 26.52 13.53 -8.31
C TRP A 137 25.09 14.07 -8.53
N ALA A 138 24.89 15.39 -8.59
CA ALA A 138 23.58 16.01 -8.78
C ALA A 138 23.36 16.50 -10.21
N ARG A 139 24.41 16.51 -11.04
CA ARG A 139 24.41 17.24 -12.31
C ARG A 139 23.38 16.68 -13.29
N ASN A 140 23.29 15.35 -13.39
CA ASN A 140 22.32 14.72 -14.29
C ASN A 140 20.88 15.06 -13.87
N SER A 141 20.54 14.84 -12.60
CA SER A 141 19.23 15.18 -12.04
C SER A 141 18.85 16.65 -12.27
N VAL A 142 19.79 17.58 -12.11
CA VAL A 142 19.55 19.00 -12.35
C VAL A 142 19.31 19.32 -13.83
N ILE A 143 20.04 18.67 -14.74
CA ILE A 143 19.82 18.85 -16.19
C ILE A 143 18.45 18.31 -16.59
N LYS A 144 18.12 17.08 -16.17
CA LYS A 144 16.82 16.46 -16.45
C LYS A 144 15.66 17.28 -15.89
N ALA A 145 15.74 17.69 -14.61
CA ALA A 145 14.72 18.54 -13.99
C ALA A 145 14.54 19.89 -14.71
N ALA A 146 15.61 20.45 -15.30
CA ALA A 146 15.52 21.67 -16.09
C ALA A 146 14.87 21.42 -17.47
N ASN A 147 15.17 20.30 -18.12
CA ASN A 147 14.57 19.91 -19.40
C ASN A 147 13.06 19.63 -19.26
N LEU A 148 12.69 18.93 -18.19
CA LEU A 148 11.32 18.66 -17.78
C LEU A 148 10.55 19.89 -17.28
N GLN A 149 11.18 21.06 -17.27
CA GLN A 149 10.60 22.32 -16.78
C GLN A 149 10.11 22.29 -15.32
N ILE A 150 10.51 21.28 -14.54
CA ILE A 150 10.28 21.15 -13.10
C ILE A 150 10.95 22.30 -12.34
N MET A 151 12.09 22.78 -12.86
CA MET A 151 12.84 23.87 -12.24
C MET A 151 13.46 24.83 -13.27
N SER A 152 13.74 26.05 -12.82
CA SER A 152 14.48 27.04 -13.61
C SER A 152 15.93 27.18 -13.12
N LEU A 153 16.89 26.94 -14.00
CA LEU A 153 18.32 27.13 -13.69
C LEU A 153 18.70 28.59 -13.39
N ASN A 154 17.86 29.57 -13.75
CA ASN A 154 18.12 30.97 -13.40
C ASN A 154 17.95 31.26 -11.90
N ARG A 155 17.15 30.43 -11.21
CA ARG A 155 16.86 30.59 -9.77
C ARG A 155 17.52 29.48 -8.93
N PHE A 156 18.35 28.64 -9.56
CA PHE A 156 18.97 27.49 -8.93
C PHE A 156 20.41 27.78 -8.48
N HIS A 157 20.67 27.46 -7.22
CA HIS A 157 21.97 27.53 -6.58
C HIS A 157 22.18 26.23 -5.79
N SER A 158 22.95 25.30 -6.36
CA SER A 158 23.11 23.91 -5.89
C SER A 158 23.34 23.77 -4.38
N ALA A 159 24.21 24.61 -3.81
CA ALA A 159 24.60 24.57 -2.40
C ALA A 159 23.70 25.42 -1.48
N GLN A 160 22.80 26.24 -2.02
CA GLN A 160 21.87 27.01 -1.22
C GLN A 160 20.78 26.09 -0.65
N GLN A 161 20.25 26.44 0.52
CA GLN A 161 19.10 25.75 1.09
C GLN A 161 17.88 25.85 0.16
N ALA A 162 17.16 24.73 0.00
CA ALA A 162 15.88 24.69 -0.69
C ALA A 162 14.81 25.29 0.20
N SER A 163 14.11 26.31 -0.30
CA SER A 163 12.97 26.89 0.42
C SER A 163 11.72 26.02 0.25
N ARG A 164 10.81 26.10 1.21
CA ARG A 164 9.53 25.40 1.22
C ARG A 164 8.71 25.65 -0.03
N ALA A 165 8.65 26.89 -0.50
CA ALA A 165 7.99 27.22 -1.76
C ALA A 165 8.65 26.54 -2.97
N GLN A 166 9.98 26.63 -3.10
CA GLN A 166 10.70 26.01 -4.22
C GLN A 166 10.53 24.49 -4.24
N THR A 167 10.53 23.84 -3.08
CA THR A 167 10.28 22.41 -2.96
C THR A 167 8.87 22.07 -3.43
N CYS A 168 7.84 22.77 -2.95
CA CYS A 168 6.47 22.50 -3.36
C CYS A 168 6.25 22.69 -4.86
N VAL A 169 6.77 23.78 -5.43
CA VAL A 169 6.62 24.04 -6.88
C VAL A 169 7.32 22.96 -7.70
N ALA A 170 8.52 22.53 -7.30
CA ALA A 170 9.24 21.46 -8.00
C ALA A 170 8.48 20.13 -7.90
N PHE A 171 7.98 19.76 -6.72
CA PHE A 171 7.20 18.53 -6.55
C PHE A 171 5.88 18.58 -7.31
N ALA A 172 5.12 19.67 -7.22
CA ALA A 172 3.86 19.82 -7.96
C ALA A 172 4.06 19.64 -9.47
N LYS A 173 5.08 20.29 -10.05
CA LYS A 173 5.41 20.16 -11.48
C LYS A 173 5.91 18.76 -11.86
N ALA A 174 6.57 18.07 -10.93
CA ALA A 174 7.10 16.73 -11.18
C ALA A 174 6.01 15.66 -11.10
N LEU A 175 5.00 15.88 -10.25
CA LEU A 175 3.79 15.09 -10.09
C LEU A 175 2.67 15.49 -11.06
N ASP A 176 2.97 16.40 -11.99
CA ASP A 176 2.03 16.97 -12.96
C ASP A 176 0.72 17.52 -12.37
N LEU A 177 0.79 18.10 -11.16
CA LEU A 177 -0.38 18.70 -10.52
C LEU A 177 -0.75 20.02 -11.19
N ASP A 178 -2.02 20.15 -11.55
CA ASP A 178 -2.57 21.40 -12.06
C ASP A 178 -2.53 22.51 -10.99
N PRO A 179 -2.07 23.72 -11.35
CA PRO A 179 -2.07 24.85 -10.43
C PRO A 179 -3.51 25.28 -10.12
N ILE A 180 -3.80 25.48 -8.83
CA ILE A 180 -5.15 25.80 -8.37
C ILE A 180 -5.43 27.30 -8.42
N ASP A 181 -6.64 27.66 -8.86
CA ASP A 181 -7.16 29.03 -8.81
C ASP A 181 -7.29 29.56 -7.36
N ILE A 182 -6.91 30.83 -7.14
CA ILE A 182 -6.54 31.37 -5.83
C ILE A 182 -7.76 31.82 -4.98
N ASP A 183 -8.94 31.26 -5.25
CA ASP A 183 -10.20 31.80 -4.74
C ASP A 183 -10.67 31.17 -3.41
N GLU A 184 -10.15 29.99 -3.04
CA GLU A 184 -10.72 29.20 -1.91
C GLU A 184 -9.80 28.99 -0.70
N VAL A 185 -8.48 28.93 -0.89
CA VAL A 185 -7.52 28.70 0.20
C VAL A 185 -6.48 29.81 0.23
N ASN A 186 -6.36 30.49 1.37
CA ASN A 186 -5.54 31.69 1.48
C ASN A 186 -4.60 31.62 2.68
N PHE A 187 -3.31 31.40 2.42
CA PHE A 187 -2.28 31.58 3.45
C PHE A 187 -2.12 33.06 3.83
N ALA A 188 -1.90 33.32 5.11
CA ALA A 188 -1.73 34.66 5.67
C ALA A 188 -0.50 35.39 5.10
N ASP A 189 0.51 34.64 4.66
CA ASP A 189 1.76 35.11 4.06
C ASP A 189 1.82 34.92 2.54
N LYS A 190 0.66 34.71 1.87
CA LYS A 190 0.60 34.54 0.42
C LYS A 190 1.26 35.65 -0.40
N LEU A 191 1.32 36.87 0.13
CA LEU A 191 1.97 38.02 -0.52
C LEU A 191 3.50 37.88 -0.63
N LEU A 192 4.09 36.87 0.02
CA LEU A 192 5.52 36.53 -0.11
C LEU A 192 5.79 35.53 -1.24
N ILE A 193 4.75 35.08 -1.93
CA ILE A 193 4.77 34.04 -2.96
C ILE A 193 4.33 34.68 -4.28
N ASP A 194 4.97 34.30 -5.38
CA ASP A 194 4.49 34.67 -6.71
C ASP A 194 3.15 33.98 -7.01
N GLU A 195 2.30 34.59 -7.82
CA GLU A 195 0.96 34.09 -8.12
C GLU A 195 1.01 32.71 -8.80
N GLU A 196 1.97 32.49 -9.70
CA GLU A 196 2.18 31.19 -10.38
C GLU A 196 2.62 30.12 -9.38
N ASP A 197 3.60 30.45 -8.53
CA ASP A 197 4.13 29.52 -7.52
C ASP A 197 3.05 29.18 -6.46
N LEU A 198 2.15 30.12 -6.16
CA LEU A 198 1.06 29.93 -5.20
C LEU A 198 0.05 28.87 -5.67
N GLY A 199 -0.30 28.84 -6.96
CA GLY A 199 -1.23 27.84 -7.50
C GLY A 199 -0.72 26.40 -7.31
N TYR A 200 0.56 26.15 -7.61
CA TYR A 200 1.20 24.85 -7.37
C TYR A 200 1.35 24.49 -5.89
N ILE A 201 1.62 25.48 -5.04
CA ILE A 201 1.67 25.27 -3.58
C ILE A 201 0.28 24.88 -3.05
N LEU A 202 -0.78 25.49 -3.57
CA LEU A 202 -2.16 25.14 -3.23
C LEU A 202 -2.51 23.72 -3.70
N ALA A 203 -2.05 23.31 -4.88
CA ALA A 203 -2.22 21.94 -5.38
C ALA A 203 -1.65 20.90 -4.41
N MET A 204 -0.39 21.07 -3.99
CA MET A 204 0.26 20.21 -2.99
C MET A 204 -0.46 20.23 -1.63
N TYR A 205 -1.07 21.36 -1.26
CA TYR A 205 -1.81 21.50 0.00
C TYR A 205 -3.16 20.79 -0.05
N GLN A 206 -3.90 20.93 -1.17
CA GLN A 206 -5.20 20.27 -1.37
C GLN A 206 -5.07 18.75 -1.54
N ALA A 207 -4.02 18.29 -2.22
CA ALA A 207 -3.67 16.87 -2.29
C ALA A 207 -3.25 16.29 -0.92
N GLY A 208 -3.03 17.14 0.10
CA GLY A 208 -2.65 16.69 1.44
C GLY A 208 -1.15 16.39 1.60
N TYR A 209 -0.35 16.54 0.54
CA TYR A 209 1.10 16.30 0.54
C TYR A 209 1.85 17.26 1.46
N ILE A 210 1.34 18.49 1.61
CA ILE A 210 1.89 19.48 2.54
C ILE A 210 0.83 20.09 3.45
N LYS A 211 1.23 20.42 4.68
CA LYS A 211 0.39 21.09 5.68
C LYS A 211 0.83 22.53 5.90
N GLY A 212 -0.11 23.39 6.29
CA GLY A 212 0.19 24.75 6.75
C GLY A 212 0.75 24.78 8.18
N ALA A 213 1.19 25.96 8.62
CA ALA A 213 1.62 26.24 9.98
C ALA A 213 0.51 26.96 10.78
N PRO A 214 0.57 26.93 12.13
CA PRO A 214 -0.41 27.60 12.98
C PRO A 214 -0.59 29.08 12.62
N GLY A 215 -1.84 29.55 12.65
CA GLY A 215 -2.17 30.90 12.20
C GLY A 215 -2.35 31.02 10.68
N ASN A 216 -2.53 29.89 9.98
CA ASN A 216 -2.78 29.82 8.55
C ASN A 216 -1.60 30.36 7.71
N TYR A 217 -0.37 30.09 8.14
CA TYR A 217 0.85 30.48 7.42
C TYR A 217 1.38 29.33 6.56
N PHE A 218 2.00 29.63 5.43
CA PHE A 218 2.74 28.64 4.64
C PHE A 218 4.23 28.63 4.95
N LEU A 219 4.81 29.79 5.26
CA LEU A 219 6.24 30.01 5.52
C LEU A 219 7.13 29.73 4.29
N PRO A 220 6.90 30.42 3.14
CA PRO A 220 7.48 30.06 1.84
C PRO A 220 9.02 30.10 1.79
N GLN A 221 9.64 30.96 2.60
CA GLN A 221 11.09 31.18 2.60
C GLN A 221 11.83 30.27 3.57
N ASN A 222 11.13 29.53 4.43
CA ASN A 222 11.78 28.60 5.36
C ASN A 222 12.47 27.50 4.58
N GLY A 223 13.65 27.07 5.03
CA GLY A 223 14.31 25.91 4.47
C GLY A 223 13.53 24.63 4.78
N ILE A 224 13.49 23.70 3.84
CA ILE A 224 12.94 22.35 4.08
C ILE A 224 13.97 21.51 4.81
N THR A 225 13.57 20.96 5.96
CA THR A 225 14.36 19.99 6.71
C THR A 225 14.28 18.60 6.09
N ARG A 226 15.27 17.76 6.38
CA ARG A 226 15.29 16.35 5.93
C ARG A 226 14.08 15.56 6.44
N ALA A 227 13.61 15.82 7.66
CA ALA A 227 12.41 15.19 8.21
C ALA A 227 11.12 15.66 7.51
N GLU A 228 11.00 16.96 7.21
CA GLU A 228 9.86 17.47 6.44
C GLU A 228 9.79 16.87 5.05
N MET A 229 10.95 16.73 4.38
CA MET A 229 11.00 16.08 3.08
C MET A 229 10.59 14.60 3.15
N ALA A 230 11.06 13.85 4.15
CA ALA A 230 10.64 12.46 4.34
C ALA A 230 9.13 12.34 4.54
N ALA A 231 8.53 13.25 5.30
CA ALA A 231 7.08 13.29 5.50
C ALA A 231 6.30 13.73 4.25
N ILE A 232 6.87 14.57 3.38
CA ILE A 232 6.24 14.92 2.09
C ILE A 232 6.25 13.70 1.17
N LEU A 233 7.40 13.03 1.02
CA LEU A 233 7.52 11.82 0.21
C LEU A 233 6.55 10.73 0.65
N GLU A 234 6.50 10.47 1.95
CA GLU A 234 5.57 9.50 2.50
C GLU A 234 4.11 9.81 2.15
N ARG A 235 3.68 11.08 2.26
CA ARG A 235 2.29 11.43 1.90
C ARG A 235 2.00 11.25 0.42
N ILE A 236 2.98 11.52 -0.45
CA ILE A 236 2.86 11.27 -1.90
C ILE A 236 2.73 9.77 -2.17
N LEU A 237 3.54 8.96 -1.50
CA LEU A 237 3.55 7.51 -1.71
C LEU A 237 2.36 6.80 -1.07
N ALA A 238 1.80 7.38 0.00
CA ALA A 238 0.58 6.91 0.63
C ALA A 238 -0.69 7.33 -0.13
N ASP A 239 -0.59 8.28 -1.06
CA ASP A 239 -1.72 8.67 -1.91
C ASP A 239 -1.84 7.66 -3.05
N LEU A 240 -2.50 6.56 -2.71
CA LEU A 240 -2.87 5.47 -3.59
C LEU A 240 -4.22 5.73 -4.27
N LYS A 241 -4.66 7.01 -4.35
CA LYS A 241 -5.72 7.34 -5.30
C LYS A 241 -5.29 6.76 -6.64
N GLU A 242 -6.09 5.83 -7.13
CA GLU A 242 -6.07 5.39 -8.50
C GLU A 242 -6.07 6.68 -9.30
N ASP A 243 -4.96 6.94 -9.99
CA ASP A 243 -4.89 8.02 -10.96
C ASP A 243 -5.76 7.55 -12.15
N ASP A 244 -7.08 7.49 -11.92
CA ASP A 244 -8.16 7.44 -12.89
C ASP A 244 -8.13 8.79 -13.63
N GLU A 245 -7.17 8.98 -14.53
CA GLU A 245 -7.23 9.94 -15.63
C GLU A 245 -6.06 9.69 -16.59
N ASP A 246 -6.33 8.82 -17.57
CA ASP A 246 -5.89 8.84 -18.97
C ASP A 246 -4.43 9.26 -19.29
N GLU A 247 -3.56 8.29 -19.63
CA GLU A 247 -2.71 8.40 -20.82
C GLU A 247 -2.19 7.02 -21.28
N ASP A 248 -2.94 6.39 -22.20
CA ASP A 248 -2.54 5.33 -23.16
C ASP A 248 -1.14 4.69 -22.95
N GLU A 249 -1.02 3.71 -22.05
CA GLU A 249 0.03 2.68 -22.11
C GLU A 249 -0.61 1.33 -22.42
N ASP A 250 -0.69 1.01 -23.72
CA ASP A 250 -0.98 -0.32 -24.27
C ASP A 250 -2.00 -1.16 -23.48
N GLU A 251 -3.17 -0.57 -23.17
CA GLU A 251 -4.34 -1.34 -22.74
C GLU A 251 -4.59 -2.37 -23.84
N VAL A 252 -4.40 -3.65 -23.51
CA VAL A 252 -4.84 -4.73 -24.37
C VAL A 252 -6.34 -4.54 -24.45
N ASP A 253 -6.91 -4.37 -25.64
CA ASP A 253 -8.36 -4.33 -25.80
C ASP A 253 -8.90 -5.70 -25.39
N LEU A 254 -9.30 -5.83 -24.11
CA LEU A 254 -9.82 -7.06 -23.54
C LEU A 254 -11.30 -7.25 -23.86
N SER A 255 -11.95 -6.32 -24.55
CA SER A 255 -13.39 -6.40 -24.83
C SER A 255 -13.77 -7.61 -25.68
N ASP A 256 -12.90 -8.03 -26.60
CA ASP A 256 -13.09 -9.27 -27.35
C ASP A 256 -13.02 -10.49 -26.42
N LEU A 257 -12.10 -10.49 -25.45
CA LEU A 257 -11.94 -11.55 -24.45
C LEU A 257 -13.09 -11.56 -23.43
N GLU A 258 -13.56 -10.40 -22.96
CA GLU A 258 -14.72 -10.26 -22.07
C GLU A 258 -15.97 -10.91 -22.68
N ASN A 259 -16.23 -10.65 -23.97
CA ASN A 259 -17.39 -11.22 -24.65
C ASN A 259 -17.27 -12.74 -24.82
N ASP A 260 -16.08 -13.25 -25.09
CA ASP A 260 -15.83 -14.70 -25.21
C ASP A 260 -15.98 -15.37 -23.83
N LEU A 261 -15.41 -14.78 -22.77
CA LEU A 261 -15.53 -15.29 -21.40
C LEU A 261 -16.97 -15.27 -20.90
N LEU A 262 -17.69 -14.17 -21.07
CA LEU A 262 -19.10 -14.10 -20.68
C LEU A 262 -19.96 -15.12 -21.44
N SER A 263 -19.58 -15.51 -22.66
CA SER A 263 -20.28 -16.56 -23.40
C SER A 263 -19.95 -17.97 -22.92
N ASP A 264 -18.76 -18.21 -22.40
CA ASP A 264 -18.30 -19.53 -21.95
C ASP A 264 -18.58 -19.77 -20.46
N TYR A 265 -18.74 -18.69 -19.69
CA TYR A 265 -18.91 -18.65 -18.24
C TYR A 265 -20.16 -17.84 -17.84
N ASP A 266 -21.30 -18.07 -18.52
CA ASP A 266 -22.56 -17.36 -18.30
C ASP A 266 -23.35 -17.80 -17.05
N GLU A 267 -22.91 -18.87 -16.38
CA GLU A 267 -23.49 -19.36 -15.13
C GLU A 267 -22.42 -20.00 -14.21
N ILE A 268 -22.59 -19.83 -12.90
CA ILE A 268 -21.90 -20.60 -11.86
C ILE A 268 -22.89 -21.67 -11.36
N GLU A 269 -22.78 -22.88 -11.92
CA GLU A 269 -23.76 -23.96 -11.76
C GLU A 269 -25.19 -23.56 -12.16
N ASN A 270 -25.99 -23.01 -11.24
CA ASN A 270 -27.36 -22.55 -11.52
C ASN A 270 -27.55 -21.05 -11.25
N VAL A 271 -26.48 -20.33 -10.90
CA VAL A 271 -26.52 -18.88 -10.66
C VAL A 271 -26.06 -18.14 -11.92
N PRO A 272 -26.88 -17.26 -12.52
CA PRO A 272 -26.49 -16.50 -13.71
C PRO A 272 -25.34 -15.52 -13.45
N VAL A 273 -24.44 -15.42 -14.43
CA VAL A 273 -23.41 -14.38 -14.49
C VAL A 273 -23.89 -13.30 -15.46
N ASP A 274 -24.13 -12.10 -14.94
CA ASP A 274 -24.62 -10.97 -15.73
C ASP A 274 -23.51 -10.35 -16.58
N ASN A 275 -22.30 -10.30 -16.03
CA ASN A 275 -21.21 -9.58 -16.64
C ASN A 275 -19.84 -10.07 -16.14
N ILE A 276 -18.85 -10.01 -17.03
CA ILE A 276 -17.44 -10.25 -16.72
C ILE A 276 -16.65 -9.09 -17.32
N LYS A 277 -16.06 -8.24 -16.47
CA LYS A 277 -15.19 -7.14 -16.90
C LYS A 277 -13.75 -7.46 -16.59
N LEU A 278 -12.86 -7.13 -17.52
CA LEU A 278 -11.43 -7.29 -17.38
C LEU A 278 -10.77 -5.92 -17.48
N ASP A 279 -9.85 -5.65 -16.56
CA ASP A 279 -9.04 -4.43 -16.56
C ASP A 279 -7.56 -4.78 -16.36
N GLY A 280 -6.65 -3.98 -16.92
CA GLY A 280 -5.21 -4.19 -16.82
C GLY A 280 -4.50 -4.55 -18.14
N ASP A 281 -3.43 -5.33 -18.04
CA ASP A 281 -2.50 -5.61 -19.15
C ASP A 281 -2.12 -7.10 -19.25
N GLU A 282 -1.22 -7.43 -20.19
CA GLU A 282 -0.75 -8.82 -20.41
C GLU A 282 -0.03 -9.44 -19.21
N ASP A 283 0.50 -8.63 -18.29
CA ASP A 283 1.21 -9.09 -17.09
C ASP A 283 0.28 -9.20 -15.87
N LYS A 284 -0.75 -8.33 -15.78
CA LYS A 284 -1.71 -8.30 -14.67
C LYS A 284 -3.11 -7.94 -15.14
N VAL A 285 -4.07 -8.81 -14.84
CA VAL A 285 -5.49 -8.58 -15.11
C VAL A 285 -6.29 -8.60 -13.81
N TYR A 286 -7.15 -7.59 -13.65
CA TYR A 286 -8.21 -7.55 -12.68
C TYR A 286 -9.53 -7.99 -13.31
N VAL A 287 -10.29 -8.84 -12.63
CA VAL A 287 -11.54 -9.42 -13.12
C VAL A 287 -12.66 -9.07 -12.16
N GLU A 288 -13.74 -8.47 -12.67
CA GLU A 288 -14.98 -8.25 -11.93
C GLU A 288 -16.08 -9.13 -12.56
N VAL A 289 -16.58 -10.08 -11.78
CA VAL A 289 -17.71 -10.94 -12.17
C VAL A 289 -18.94 -10.45 -11.42
N GLU A 290 -20.00 -10.14 -12.16
CA GLU A 290 -21.30 -9.74 -11.61
C GLU A 290 -22.26 -10.94 -11.71
N VAL A 291 -22.89 -11.31 -10.58
CA VAL A 291 -23.93 -12.34 -10.53
C VAL A 291 -25.28 -11.73 -10.13
N ASP A 292 -26.35 -12.21 -10.76
CA ASP A 292 -27.74 -11.86 -10.42
C ASP A 292 -28.21 -12.77 -9.29
N LEU A 293 -28.44 -12.21 -8.10
CA LEU A 293 -28.95 -12.96 -6.95
C LEU A 293 -30.41 -12.62 -6.62
N ASP A 294 -31.04 -11.69 -7.33
CA ASP A 294 -32.40 -11.19 -7.07
C ASP A 294 -33.43 -12.34 -7.01
N ASP A 295 -33.27 -13.35 -7.88
CA ASP A 295 -34.08 -14.58 -7.93
C ASP A 295 -33.28 -15.87 -7.61
N TYR A 296 -32.00 -15.76 -7.23
CA TYR A 296 -31.04 -16.87 -7.14
C TYR A 296 -30.23 -16.93 -5.82
N GLU A 297 -30.67 -16.20 -4.80
CA GLU A 297 -30.04 -16.18 -3.46
C GLU A 297 -29.96 -17.59 -2.83
N ASP A 298 -31.02 -18.39 -2.95
CA ASP A 298 -31.06 -19.78 -2.45
C ASP A 298 -30.05 -20.65 -3.22
N GLU A 299 -30.01 -20.54 -4.55
CA GLU A 299 -29.07 -21.27 -5.40
C GLU A 299 -27.61 -20.90 -5.12
N TRP A 300 -27.32 -19.63 -4.81
CA TRP A 300 -26.00 -19.17 -4.41
C TRP A 300 -25.59 -19.73 -3.05
N ALA A 301 -26.50 -19.71 -2.07
CA ALA A 301 -26.26 -20.27 -0.74
C ALA A 301 -26.05 -21.80 -0.76
N ASP A 302 -26.65 -22.49 -1.74
CA ASP A 302 -26.46 -23.94 -1.96
C ASP A 302 -25.13 -24.28 -2.66
N LEU A 303 -24.37 -23.29 -3.18
CA LEU A 303 -23.06 -23.53 -3.79
C LEU A 303 -22.01 -23.83 -2.74
N ASN A 304 -21.22 -24.88 -2.96
CA ASN A 304 -20.09 -25.16 -2.10
C ASN A 304 -18.87 -24.35 -2.57
N ASN A 305 -17.97 -24.02 -1.64
CA ASN A 305 -16.69 -23.35 -1.94
C ASN A 305 -15.90 -24.07 -3.06
N SER A 306 -16.02 -25.39 -3.18
CA SER A 306 -15.38 -26.16 -4.26
C SER A 306 -15.94 -25.84 -5.65
N ASP A 307 -17.24 -25.57 -5.78
CA ASP A 307 -17.89 -25.33 -7.07
C ASP A 307 -17.46 -23.96 -7.61
N ILE A 308 -17.50 -22.94 -6.76
CA ILE A 308 -16.99 -21.59 -7.06
C ILE A 308 -15.48 -21.65 -7.39
N LYS A 309 -14.72 -22.44 -6.62
CA LYS A 309 -13.28 -22.60 -6.84
C LYS A 309 -12.94 -23.25 -8.17
N ASP A 310 -13.68 -24.28 -8.55
CA ASP A 310 -13.43 -24.98 -9.82
C ASP A 310 -13.86 -24.11 -11.01
N TRP A 311 -14.98 -23.39 -10.90
CA TRP A 311 -15.39 -22.39 -11.88
C TRP A 311 -14.33 -21.29 -12.07
N LEU A 312 -13.84 -20.69 -10.97
CA LEU A 312 -12.80 -19.65 -11.02
C LEU A 312 -11.46 -20.17 -11.58
N LYS A 313 -11.10 -21.44 -11.33
CA LYS A 313 -9.88 -22.02 -11.92
C LYS A 313 -9.95 -22.08 -13.43
N ASP A 314 -11.12 -22.43 -13.97
CA ASP A 314 -11.34 -22.53 -15.42
C ASP A 314 -11.33 -21.13 -16.03
N LEU A 315 -12.10 -20.18 -15.49
CA LEU A 315 -12.12 -18.78 -15.93
C LEU A 315 -10.71 -18.16 -15.97
N VAL A 316 -9.99 -18.24 -14.84
CA VAL A 316 -8.62 -17.72 -14.74
C VAL A 316 -7.67 -18.46 -15.68
N GLY A 317 -7.87 -19.76 -15.85
CA GLY A 317 -7.07 -20.60 -16.74
C GLY A 317 -7.19 -20.17 -18.21
N ASP A 318 -8.38 -19.80 -18.65
CA ASP A 318 -8.62 -19.33 -20.02
C ASP A 318 -8.07 -17.92 -20.25
N ILE A 319 -8.19 -17.01 -19.27
CA ILE A 319 -7.55 -15.69 -19.31
C ILE A 319 -6.03 -15.84 -19.49
N GLN A 320 -5.38 -16.68 -18.66
CA GLN A 320 -3.94 -16.97 -18.77
C GLN A 320 -3.58 -17.75 -20.05
N GLY A 321 -4.56 -18.44 -20.65
CA GLY A 321 -4.42 -19.17 -21.91
C GLY A 321 -4.35 -18.23 -23.12
N GLU A 322 -5.20 -17.21 -23.12
CA GLU A 322 -5.28 -16.20 -24.19
C GLU A 322 -4.20 -15.12 -24.08
N LEU A 323 -3.84 -14.71 -22.85
CA LEU A 323 -2.81 -13.70 -22.60
C LEU A 323 -1.43 -14.34 -22.43
N SER A 324 -1.05 -14.67 -21.19
CA SER A 324 0.17 -15.36 -20.86
C SER A 324 -0.02 -16.24 -19.62
N LYS A 325 0.70 -17.35 -19.57
CA LYS A 325 0.70 -18.21 -18.37
C LYS A 325 1.27 -17.51 -17.14
N ASP A 326 2.12 -16.52 -17.36
CA ASP A 326 2.75 -15.75 -16.30
C ASP A 326 1.88 -14.57 -15.84
N THR A 327 0.76 -14.29 -16.54
CA THR A 327 -0.20 -13.22 -16.19
C THR A 327 -0.76 -13.46 -14.80
N ILE A 328 -0.65 -12.44 -13.92
CA ILE A 328 -1.28 -12.46 -12.61
C ILE A 328 -2.75 -12.09 -12.79
N VAL A 329 -3.66 -12.96 -12.37
CA VAL A 329 -5.09 -12.69 -12.44
C VAL A 329 -5.60 -12.51 -11.02
N SER A 330 -6.23 -11.37 -10.75
CA SER A 330 -6.91 -11.09 -9.48
C SER A 330 -8.32 -10.61 -9.76
N GLY A 331 -9.22 -10.71 -8.80
CA GLY A 331 -10.58 -10.29 -9.06
C GLY A 331 -11.53 -10.51 -7.90
N LYS A 332 -12.80 -10.22 -8.19
CA LYS A 332 -13.90 -10.41 -7.25
C LYS A 332 -15.17 -10.88 -7.97
N ILE A 333 -16.02 -11.55 -7.22
CA ILE A 333 -17.42 -11.79 -7.60
C ILE A 333 -18.28 -10.87 -6.76
N ILE A 334 -19.19 -10.13 -7.40
CA ILE A 334 -20.12 -9.21 -6.75
C ILE A 334 -21.56 -9.53 -7.11
N ASN A 335 -22.47 -9.22 -6.21
CA ASN A 335 -23.90 -9.21 -6.50
C ASN A 335 -24.25 -7.94 -7.30
N SER A 336 -24.84 -8.11 -8.49
CA SER A 336 -25.17 -7.02 -9.41
C SER A 336 -26.27 -6.08 -8.89
N ASP A 337 -27.08 -6.53 -7.92
CA ASP A 337 -28.20 -5.76 -7.37
C ASP A 337 -27.78 -4.72 -6.32
N ASN A 338 -26.72 -5.00 -5.58
CA ASN A 338 -26.31 -4.22 -4.41
C ASN A 338 -24.81 -3.94 -4.30
N ASP A 339 -24.01 -4.36 -5.30
CA ASP A 339 -22.55 -4.22 -5.37
C ASP A 339 -21.79 -4.88 -4.20
N VAL A 340 -22.43 -5.79 -3.44
CA VAL A 340 -21.79 -6.53 -2.35
C VAL A 340 -20.77 -7.50 -2.92
N VAL A 341 -19.57 -7.50 -2.34
CA VAL A 341 -18.50 -8.42 -2.74
C VAL A 341 -18.69 -9.74 -2.02
N LEU A 342 -18.86 -10.81 -2.79
CA LEU A 342 -19.13 -12.16 -2.28
C LEU A 342 -17.84 -12.98 -2.18
N VAL A 343 -16.94 -12.80 -3.16
CA VAL A 343 -15.69 -13.58 -3.27
C VAL A 343 -14.57 -12.68 -3.76
N ARG A 344 -13.36 -12.85 -3.23
CA ARG A 344 -12.11 -12.33 -3.81
C ARG A 344 -11.20 -13.48 -4.20
N PHE A 345 -10.48 -13.31 -5.30
CA PHE A 345 -9.56 -14.34 -5.76
C PHE A 345 -8.29 -13.73 -6.35
N ARG A 346 -7.21 -14.50 -6.30
CA ARG A 346 -5.94 -14.16 -6.93
C ARG A 346 -5.16 -15.40 -7.30
N LYS A 347 -4.54 -15.38 -8.47
CA LYS A 347 -3.59 -16.37 -8.96
C LYS A 347 -2.40 -15.65 -9.57
N ASP A 348 -1.21 -15.86 -9.01
CA ASP A 348 -0.01 -15.50 -9.74
C ASP A 348 0.33 -16.58 -10.76
N GLY A 349 1.05 -16.22 -11.83
CA GLY A 349 1.30 -17.08 -12.98
C GLY A 349 1.96 -18.44 -12.69
N THR A 350 2.41 -18.71 -11.46
CA THR A 350 3.06 -19.98 -11.09
C THR A 350 2.47 -20.70 -9.86
N ASP A 351 1.60 -20.06 -9.07
CA ASP A 351 1.05 -20.60 -7.83
C ASP A 351 -0.42 -21.05 -7.95
N ASP A 352 -0.91 -21.71 -6.90
CA ASP A 352 -2.30 -22.16 -6.79
C ASP A 352 -3.25 -20.96 -6.61
N LEU A 353 -4.48 -21.08 -7.15
CA LEU A 353 -5.52 -20.05 -7.01
C LEU A 353 -5.90 -19.88 -5.53
N SER A 354 -5.68 -18.67 -5.00
CA SER A 354 -6.15 -18.22 -3.69
C SER A 354 -7.55 -17.62 -3.80
N ILE A 355 -8.43 -17.94 -2.86
CA ILE A 355 -9.82 -17.49 -2.82
C ILE A 355 -10.16 -17.14 -1.36
N SER A 356 -10.81 -16.00 -1.15
CA SER A 356 -11.38 -15.55 0.11
C SER A 356 -12.88 -15.31 -0.11
N TYR A 357 -13.69 -15.92 0.74
CA TYR A 357 -15.15 -15.75 0.74
C TYR A 357 -15.46 -14.65 1.75
N ILE A 358 -16.17 -13.60 1.31
CA ILE A 358 -16.57 -12.51 2.19
C ILE A 358 -17.99 -12.83 2.61
N ILE A 359 -18.11 -13.24 3.85
CA ILE A 359 -19.36 -13.73 4.41
C ILE A 359 -19.86 -12.61 5.34
N ASP A 360 -21.02 -12.02 5.02
CA ASP A 360 -21.68 -11.02 5.88
C ASP A 360 -21.92 -11.56 7.31
N ASP A 361 -21.96 -12.89 7.47
CA ASP A 361 -22.27 -13.61 8.71
C ASP A 361 -21.21 -13.47 9.82
N VAL A 362 -19.93 -13.16 9.51
CA VAL A 362 -18.89 -12.99 10.54
C VAL A 362 -19.20 -11.80 11.47
N ASN A 363 -19.65 -10.68 10.90
CA ASN A 363 -20.03 -9.51 11.69
C ASN A 363 -21.29 -9.80 12.53
N ASP A 364 -22.20 -10.61 12.02
CA ASP A 364 -23.42 -11.02 12.73
C ASP A 364 -23.07 -11.91 13.93
N VAL A 365 -22.11 -12.83 13.80
CA VAL A 365 -21.58 -13.65 14.91
C VAL A 365 -20.85 -12.79 15.94
N GLU A 366 -20.04 -11.81 15.51
CA GLU A 366 -19.39 -10.86 16.42
C GLU A 366 -20.42 -10.06 17.24
N ASP A 367 -21.47 -9.56 16.59
CA ASP A 367 -22.53 -8.79 17.23
C ASP A 367 -23.43 -9.65 18.13
N GLU A 368 -23.63 -10.94 17.81
CA GLU A 368 -24.41 -11.89 18.63
C GLU A 368 -23.68 -12.29 19.92
N LEU A 369 -22.39 -12.62 19.84
CA LEU A 369 -21.57 -13.02 20.99
C LEU A 369 -21.25 -11.86 21.94
N LYS A 370 -21.34 -10.61 21.45
CA LYS A 370 -21.03 -9.44 22.26
C LYS A 370 -22.06 -9.25 23.38
N GLY A 371 -21.58 -9.26 24.61
CA GLY A 371 -22.42 -9.19 25.81
C GLY A 371 -22.80 -10.55 26.37
N ASP A 372 -22.33 -11.66 25.78
CA ASP A 372 -22.46 -12.98 26.39
C ASP A 372 -21.64 -13.07 27.68
N GLU A 373 -22.19 -13.77 28.66
CA GLU A 373 -21.67 -13.92 30.02
C GLU A 373 -21.17 -15.34 30.25
N PHE A 374 -19.95 -15.48 30.79
CA PHE A 374 -19.29 -16.75 31.10
C PHE A 374 -18.82 -16.76 32.55
N ASP A 375 -18.90 -17.92 33.21
CA ASP A 375 -18.34 -18.12 34.54
C ASP A 375 -16.89 -18.62 34.42
N ILE A 376 -15.94 -17.91 35.01
CA ILE A 376 -14.53 -18.32 35.14
C ILE A 376 -14.18 -18.38 36.62
N ALA A 377 -13.91 -19.58 37.15
CA ALA A 377 -13.60 -19.82 38.56
C ALA A 377 -14.63 -19.20 39.54
N ASP A 378 -15.93 -19.40 39.25
CA ASP A 378 -17.08 -18.84 39.97
C ASP A 378 -17.21 -17.30 39.89
N ILE A 379 -16.59 -16.64 38.90
CA ILE A 379 -16.70 -15.20 38.64
C ILE A 379 -17.31 -14.99 37.25
N GLU A 380 -18.34 -14.16 37.17
CA GLU A 380 -19.04 -13.84 35.91
C GLU A 380 -18.26 -12.79 35.10
N PHE A 381 -17.97 -13.09 33.85
CA PHE A 381 -17.30 -12.25 32.86
C PHE A 381 -18.19 -12.01 31.65
N GLU A 382 -18.20 -10.80 31.11
CA GLU A 382 -18.95 -10.43 29.90
C GLU A 382 -18.01 -10.16 28.73
N ILE A 383 -18.34 -10.62 27.52
CA ILE A 383 -17.61 -10.25 26.30
C ILE A 383 -17.88 -8.77 25.98
N THR A 384 -16.87 -7.93 26.17
CA THR A 384 -16.95 -6.49 25.88
C THR A 384 -16.46 -6.13 24.47
N SER A 385 -15.58 -6.96 23.91
CA SER A 385 -15.06 -6.84 22.55
C SER A 385 -14.76 -8.22 21.99
N ILE A 386 -15.13 -8.45 20.74
CA ILE A 386 -14.75 -9.62 19.95
C ILE A 386 -14.46 -9.15 18.52
N ASN A 387 -13.42 -9.69 17.89
CA ASN A 387 -13.12 -9.40 16.49
C ASN A 387 -12.37 -10.55 15.80
N TYR A 388 -12.84 -10.96 14.63
CA TYR A 388 -12.20 -11.87 13.69
C TYR A 388 -11.40 -11.08 12.66
N ASN A 389 -10.16 -11.49 12.40
CA ASN A 389 -9.25 -10.77 11.50
C ASN A 389 -8.93 -11.54 10.20
N GLU A 390 -8.13 -10.93 9.34
CA GLU A 390 -7.74 -11.49 8.03
C GLU A 390 -6.76 -12.68 8.12
N ASP A 391 -6.18 -12.93 9.29
CA ASP A 391 -5.28 -14.04 9.59
C ASP A 391 -6.02 -15.23 10.23
N ASP A 392 -7.36 -15.23 10.17
CA ASP A 392 -8.24 -16.21 10.79
C ASP A 392 -8.07 -16.31 12.33
N GLU A 393 -7.72 -15.19 12.97
CA GLU A 393 -7.57 -15.08 14.43
C GLU A 393 -8.73 -14.31 15.08
N ILE A 394 -9.14 -14.74 16.27
CA ILE A 394 -10.18 -14.08 17.07
C ILE A 394 -9.56 -13.40 18.29
N MET A 395 -9.83 -12.11 18.46
CA MET A 395 -9.43 -11.32 19.63
C MET A 395 -10.64 -11.06 20.52
N VAL A 396 -10.61 -11.49 21.78
CA VAL A 396 -11.72 -11.35 22.73
C VAL A 396 -11.27 -10.65 24.02
N ASP A 397 -12.03 -9.66 24.45
CA ASP A 397 -11.89 -8.99 25.75
C ASP A 397 -13.09 -9.32 26.65
N LEU A 398 -12.82 -9.93 27.80
CA LEU A 398 -13.79 -10.30 28.83
C LEU A 398 -13.60 -9.43 30.07
N GLU A 399 -14.67 -8.82 30.59
CA GLU A 399 -14.64 -7.94 31.77
C GLU A 399 -15.49 -8.51 32.92
N ALA A 400 -14.92 -8.55 34.12
CA ALA A 400 -15.58 -9.08 35.31
C ALA A 400 -16.78 -8.21 35.72
N GLN A 401 -17.90 -8.87 36.06
CA GLN A 401 -19.16 -8.21 36.44
C GLN A 401 -19.29 -7.94 37.95
N GLU A 402 -18.35 -8.46 38.75
CA GLU A 402 -18.28 -8.24 40.19
C GLU A 402 -16.92 -7.66 40.62
N ASP A 403 -16.89 -6.94 41.75
CA ASP A 403 -15.68 -6.32 42.31
C ASP A 403 -14.66 -7.40 42.71
N ILE A 404 -13.58 -7.52 41.93
CA ILE A 404 -12.52 -8.48 42.14
C ILE A 404 -11.16 -7.80 42.22
N SER A 405 -10.58 -7.79 43.43
CA SER A 405 -9.21 -7.28 43.58
C SER A 405 -8.20 -8.23 42.91
N SER A 406 -7.11 -7.68 42.35
CA SER A 406 -6.02 -8.50 41.78
C SER A 406 -5.45 -9.53 42.78
N SER A 407 -5.51 -9.25 44.09
CA SER A 407 -5.11 -10.22 45.11
C SER A 407 -6.08 -11.39 45.28
N GLN A 408 -7.36 -11.21 44.97
CA GLN A 408 -8.33 -12.30 44.94
C GLN A 408 -8.14 -13.15 43.68
N TRP A 409 -7.83 -12.51 42.55
CA TRP A 409 -7.48 -13.19 41.29
C TRP A 409 -6.24 -14.08 41.47
N ASP A 410 -5.15 -13.53 42.03
CA ASP A 410 -3.89 -14.25 42.29
C ASP A 410 -4.04 -15.47 43.23
N ASP A 411 -5.13 -15.53 44.02
CA ASP A 411 -5.41 -16.60 44.98
C ASP A 411 -6.26 -17.74 44.36
N LEU A 412 -6.74 -17.60 43.12
CA LEU A 412 -7.50 -18.62 42.40
C LEU A 412 -6.62 -19.82 41.99
N ASP A 413 -7.24 -20.97 41.75
CA ASP A 413 -6.54 -22.14 41.21
C ASP A 413 -6.37 -21.95 39.71
N SER A 414 -5.13 -21.83 39.23
CA SER A 414 -4.87 -21.53 37.82
C SER A 414 -5.40 -22.62 36.89
N SER A 415 -5.48 -23.89 37.35
CA SER A 415 -6.06 -24.94 36.53
C SER A 415 -7.57 -24.79 36.36
N ASP A 416 -8.27 -24.30 37.38
CA ASP A 416 -9.72 -24.08 37.27
C ASP A 416 -10.00 -22.92 36.30
N VAL A 417 -9.15 -21.89 36.29
CA VAL A 417 -9.24 -20.78 35.33
C VAL A 417 -8.91 -21.23 33.91
N GLU A 418 -7.82 -21.98 33.71
CA GLU A 418 -7.40 -22.51 32.40
C GLU A 418 -8.49 -23.42 31.80
N ASP A 419 -9.06 -24.34 32.59
CA ASP A 419 -10.12 -25.26 32.14
C ASP A 419 -11.38 -24.48 31.69
N ASP A 420 -11.79 -23.44 32.41
CA ASP A 420 -12.96 -22.62 32.05
C ASP A 420 -12.69 -21.77 30.79
N VAL A 421 -11.48 -21.20 30.65
CA VAL A 421 -11.10 -20.42 29.46
C VAL A 421 -11.03 -21.30 28.20
N GLU A 422 -10.53 -22.53 28.32
CA GLU A 422 -10.50 -23.50 27.21
C GLU A 422 -11.91 -23.76 26.67
N ILE A 423 -12.89 -23.96 27.55
CA ILE A 423 -14.31 -24.15 27.18
C ILE A 423 -14.86 -22.92 26.44
N ILE A 424 -14.57 -21.72 26.93
CA ILE A 424 -15.02 -20.47 26.28
C ILE A 424 -14.46 -20.37 24.85
N CYS A 425 -13.17 -20.68 24.68
CA CYS A 425 -12.54 -20.67 23.37
C CYS A 425 -13.18 -21.70 22.41
N GLU A 426 -13.49 -22.91 22.89
CA GLU A 426 -14.20 -23.92 22.10
C GLU A 426 -15.59 -23.43 21.66
N GLU A 427 -16.37 -22.82 22.55
CA GLU A 427 -17.71 -22.29 22.25
C GLU A 427 -17.65 -21.15 21.22
N ILE A 428 -16.70 -20.23 21.37
CA ILE A 428 -16.49 -19.14 20.40
C ILE A 428 -16.06 -19.70 19.04
N ALA A 429 -15.06 -20.59 19.00
CA ALA A 429 -14.61 -21.21 17.75
C ALA A 429 -15.78 -21.89 17.02
N GLN A 430 -16.61 -22.60 17.77
CA GLN A 430 -17.77 -23.29 17.22
C GLN A 430 -18.82 -22.33 16.67
N ALA A 431 -19.11 -21.21 17.32
CA ALA A 431 -20.05 -20.22 16.80
C ALA A 431 -19.59 -19.66 15.44
N PHE A 432 -18.32 -19.31 15.29
CA PHE A 432 -17.78 -18.84 14.01
C PHE A 432 -17.80 -19.93 12.92
N GLN A 433 -17.56 -21.19 13.27
CA GLN A 433 -17.63 -22.32 12.33
C GLN A 433 -19.07 -22.64 11.90
N ASP A 434 -20.01 -22.68 12.85
CA ASP A 434 -21.38 -23.13 12.60
C ASP A 434 -22.22 -22.03 11.93
N ASP A 435 -22.05 -20.77 12.35
CA ASP A 435 -22.93 -19.66 11.95
C ASP A 435 -22.31 -18.74 10.88
N ALA A 436 -20.98 -18.72 10.73
CA ALA A 436 -20.29 -17.88 9.74
C ALA A 436 -19.39 -18.65 8.73
N ASP A 437 -19.39 -19.99 8.77
CA ASP A 437 -18.52 -20.87 7.96
C ASP A 437 -17.03 -20.45 8.00
N ALA A 438 -16.60 -19.84 9.10
CA ALA A 438 -15.25 -19.36 9.32
C ALA A 438 -14.39 -20.45 9.98
N GLU A 439 -13.11 -20.51 9.63
CA GLU A 439 -12.17 -21.52 10.14
C GLU A 439 -11.09 -20.86 11.03
N PRO A 440 -11.42 -20.41 12.26
CA PRO A 440 -10.44 -19.74 13.12
C PRO A 440 -9.27 -20.67 13.48
N VAL A 441 -8.04 -20.15 13.41
CA VAL A 441 -6.81 -20.87 13.79
C VAL A 441 -6.34 -20.54 15.19
N MET A 442 -6.54 -19.29 15.66
CA MET A 442 -6.12 -18.83 16.99
C MET A 442 -7.20 -18.00 17.67
N ILE A 443 -7.33 -18.14 18.98
CA ILE A 443 -8.17 -17.28 19.82
C ILE A 443 -7.32 -16.67 20.94
N TYR A 444 -7.38 -15.35 21.07
CA TYR A 444 -6.69 -14.59 22.11
C TYR A 444 -7.70 -14.03 23.10
N ILE A 445 -7.62 -14.48 24.34
CA ILE A 445 -8.48 -14.01 25.44
C ILE A 445 -7.70 -13.02 26.31
N ASN A 446 -8.29 -11.86 26.57
CA ASN A 446 -7.83 -10.93 27.61
C ASN A 446 -8.90 -10.81 28.72
N LEU A 447 -8.52 -11.09 29.95
CA LEU A 447 -9.41 -10.97 31.12
C LEU A 447 -9.14 -9.65 31.85
N TYR A 448 -10.18 -8.88 32.14
CA TYR A 448 -10.10 -7.60 32.85
C TYR A 448 -10.95 -7.61 34.13
N ASP A 449 -10.51 -6.86 35.14
CA ASP A 449 -11.35 -6.53 36.31
C ASP A 449 -12.41 -5.46 35.97
N GLU A 450 -13.31 -5.17 36.91
CA GLU A 450 -14.42 -4.23 36.71
C GLU A 450 -14.00 -2.76 36.53
N ASP A 451 -12.73 -2.45 36.80
CA ASP A 451 -12.10 -1.15 36.57
C ASP A 451 -11.26 -1.16 35.25
N SER A 452 -11.45 -2.20 34.42
CA SER A 452 -10.75 -2.45 33.15
C SER A 452 -9.24 -2.61 33.28
N HIS A 453 -8.73 -3.13 34.41
CA HIS A 453 -7.34 -3.54 34.53
C HIS A 453 -7.17 -4.98 34.09
N LEU A 454 -6.17 -5.21 33.24
CA LEU A 454 -5.82 -6.55 32.76
C LEU A 454 -5.39 -7.45 33.93
N LEU A 455 -6.10 -8.57 34.08
CA LEU A 455 -5.81 -9.64 35.01
C LEU A 455 -4.85 -10.65 34.37
N GLU A 456 -5.26 -11.23 33.23
CA GLU A 456 -4.54 -12.34 32.59
C GLU A 456 -4.81 -12.40 31.07
N LYS A 457 -4.00 -13.17 30.35
CA LYS A 457 -4.09 -13.37 28.89
C LYS A 457 -3.87 -14.84 28.57
N TYR A 458 -4.57 -15.32 27.55
CA TYR A 458 -4.43 -16.68 27.05
C TYR A 458 -4.37 -16.71 25.52
N GLU A 459 -3.64 -17.68 24.99
CA GLU A 459 -3.58 -17.99 23.56
C GLU A 459 -4.10 -19.41 23.37
N TYR A 460 -5.16 -19.58 22.57
CA TYR A 460 -5.75 -20.88 22.27
C TYR A 460 -5.54 -21.24 20.80
N ASP A 461 -4.89 -22.37 20.55
CA ASP A 461 -4.70 -22.96 19.23
C ASP A 461 -5.88 -23.89 18.92
N VAL A 462 -6.71 -23.48 17.95
CA VAL A 462 -7.96 -24.18 17.61
C VAL A 462 -7.69 -25.52 16.93
N GLU A 463 -6.61 -25.63 16.14
CA GLU A 463 -6.25 -26.89 15.46
C GLU A 463 -5.73 -27.93 16.45
N ASN A 464 -4.94 -27.49 17.44
CA ASN A 464 -4.30 -28.36 18.40
C ASN A 464 -5.11 -28.58 19.68
N GLU A 465 -6.25 -27.89 19.85
CA GLU A 465 -7.09 -27.90 21.06
C GLU A 465 -6.20 -27.67 22.30
N SER A 466 -5.45 -26.57 22.31
CA SER A 466 -4.48 -26.29 23.37
C SER A 466 -4.40 -24.82 23.76
N LEU A 467 -4.44 -24.57 25.07
CA LEU A 467 -4.31 -23.26 25.70
C LEU A 467 -2.88 -23.05 26.26
N ASP A 468 -2.29 -21.87 26.02
CA ASP A 468 -0.96 -21.45 26.50
C ASP A 468 -1.00 -20.11 27.29
#